data_AF-A0A9W7AIX2-F1
#
_entry.id   AF-A0A9W7AIX2-F1
#
_cell.length_a   1.000
_cell.length_b   1.000
_cell.length_c   1.000
_cell.angle_alpha   90.00
_cell.angle_beta   90.00
_cell.angle_gamma   90.00
#
_symmetry.space_group_name_H-M   'P 1'
#
loop_
_entity.id
_entity.type
_entity.pdbx_description
1 polymer ?
#
loop_
_entity_poly.entity_id
_entity_poly.type
_entity_poly.pdbx_seq_one_letter_code
_entity_poly.pdbx_strand_id
1 'polypeptide(L)'
;MHLQIFLAAAAYLTLTSSFTLSPTSLPSKTFKTTLHSRSSESASSLPLSRSKFLQSASLVAFGLAGLPSNSVAAGGVTSEDIVRLKKGKAGIDYLLTNWDTETTTCRENGGECKRDAEPVRKYMGLRSTTDPLFQIEKVFAKAKNMDIDPDQLERYYEAMEDYNACMAMSNSMAFISQFGEYNPGGGKDEVLKYLDESKTQVLLAQKNLKIMMGILGIE
;
A
#
# COMPACT_ATOMS: atom_id res chain seq x y z
N MET A 1 -6.99 35.57 40.82
CA MET A 1 -8.35 35.88 40.32
C MET A 1 -8.29 37.22 39.59
N HIS A 2 -7.94 37.25 38.30
CA HIS A 2 -8.21 38.40 37.42
C HIS A 2 -8.24 37.91 35.97
N LEU A 3 -9.43 38.05 35.40
CA LEU A 3 -9.90 37.61 34.10
C LEU A 3 -9.75 38.81 33.16
N GLN A 4 -8.94 38.71 32.11
CA GLN A 4 -8.98 39.66 31.00
C GLN A 4 -9.32 38.90 29.71
N ILE A 5 -10.53 39.19 29.24
CA ILE A 5 -11.13 38.74 28.00
C ILE A 5 -10.59 39.65 26.90
N PHE A 6 -9.85 39.10 25.94
CA PHE A 6 -9.57 39.77 24.66
C PHE A 6 -10.43 39.11 23.57
N LEU A 7 -11.46 39.84 23.14
CA LEU A 7 -12.10 39.67 21.85
C LEU A 7 -11.12 40.16 20.77
N ALA A 8 -10.79 39.32 19.80
CA ALA A 8 -10.23 39.76 18.52
C ALA A 8 -11.04 39.15 17.38
N ALA A 9 -11.54 40.05 16.53
CA ALA A 9 -12.50 39.80 15.47
C ALA A 9 -11.88 39.04 14.29
N ALA A 10 -12.75 38.26 13.64
CA ALA A 10 -12.47 37.53 12.41
C ALA A 10 -12.20 38.47 11.23
N ALA A 11 -11.17 38.15 10.45
CA ALA A 11 -10.99 38.65 9.09
C ALA A 11 -10.86 37.44 8.15
N TYR A 12 -11.96 37.11 7.47
CA TYR A 12 -11.96 36.17 6.36
C TYR A 12 -11.40 36.89 5.12
N LEU A 13 -10.20 36.50 4.69
CA LEU A 13 -9.64 36.86 3.39
C LEU A 13 -10.00 35.75 2.40
N THR A 14 -11.02 35.98 1.58
CA THR A 14 -11.33 35.16 0.41
C THR A 14 -10.38 35.54 -0.72
N LEU A 15 -9.33 34.74 -0.96
CA LEU A 15 -8.55 34.82 -2.19
C LEU A 15 -9.33 34.13 -3.32
N THR A 16 -9.94 34.92 -4.19
CA THR A 16 -10.42 34.47 -5.50
C THR A 16 -9.27 34.59 -6.50
N SER A 17 -8.55 33.50 -6.75
CA SER A 17 -7.58 33.41 -7.84
C SER A 17 -8.31 33.08 -9.15
N SER A 18 -8.46 34.09 -10.01
CA SER A 18 -8.91 33.94 -11.39
C SER A 18 -7.79 33.32 -12.22
N PHE A 19 -7.99 32.09 -12.70
CA PHE A 19 -7.12 31.46 -13.69
C PHE A 19 -7.55 31.92 -15.09
N THR A 20 -6.74 32.79 -15.70
CA THR A 20 -6.86 33.14 -17.12
C THR A 20 -6.14 32.06 -17.93
N LEU A 21 -6.90 31.20 -18.61
CA LEU A 21 -6.37 30.24 -19.57
C LEU A 21 -5.97 30.98 -20.86
N SER A 22 -4.67 31.10 -21.11
CA SER A 22 -4.16 31.47 -22.44
C SER A 22 -4.06 30.23 -23.33
N PRO A 23 -4.65 30.23 -24.54
CA PRO A 23 -4.49 29.14 -25.49
C PRO A 23 -3.10 29.23 -26.12
N THR A 24 -2.20 28.34 -25.72
CA THR A 24 -0.90 28.18 -26.39
C THR A 24 -1.07 27.17 -27.52
N SER A 25 -1.04 27.67 -28.75
CA SER A 25 -0.98 26.87 -29.97
C SER A 25 0.35 26.11 -30.04
N LEU A 26 0.28 24.78 -29.98
CA LEU A 26 1.43 23.91 -30.21
C LEU A 26 1.53 23.55 -31.70
N PRO A 27 2.74 23.57 -32.28
CA PRO A 27 2.98 23.11 -33.64
C PRO A 27 2.82 21.58 -33.73
N SER A 28 1.97 21.16 -34.65
CA SER A 28 1.73 19.76 -35.02
C SER A 28 3.02 19.15 -35.59
N LYS A 29 3.71 18.34 -34.78
CA LYS A 29 4.78 17.46 -35.25
C LYS A 29 4.20 16.10 -35.59
N THR A 30 4.10 15.86 -36.88
CA THR A 30 3.77 14.58 -37.52
C THR A 30 4.68 13.47 -36.98
N PHE A 31 4.17 12.66 -36.07
CA PHE A 31 4.76 11.37 -35.73
C PHE A 31 4.44 10.39 -36.86
N LYS A 32 5.47 10.00 -37.62
CA LYS A 32 5.39 8.85 -38.52
C LYS A 32 5.47 7.58 -37.66
N THR A 33 4.33 6.96 -37.44
CA THR A 33 4.20 5.62 -36.85
C THR A 33 4.63 4.61 -37.90
N THR A 34 5.87 4.13 -37.84
CA THR A 34 6.31 2.99 -38.65
C THR A 34 5.79 1.71 -37.99
N LEU A 35 4.65 1.25 -38.47
CA LEU A 35 4.05 -0.04 -38.14
C LEU A 35 4.87 -1.14 -38.82
N HIS A 36 5.67 -1.89 -38.07
CA HIS A 36 6.20 -3.16 -38.57
C HIS A 36 5.09 -4.20 -38.50
N SER A 37 4.49 -4.45 -39.66
CA SER A 37 3.63 -5.58 -39.96
C SER A 37 4.35 -6.88 -39.66
N ARG A 38 3.81 -7.63 -38.71
CA ARG A 38 4.18 -9.01 -38.37
C ARG A 38 3.69 -9.91 -39.50
N SER A 39 4.60 -10.40 -40.33
CA SER A 39 4.31 -11.41 -41.33
C SER A 39 3.91 -12.70 -40.65
N SER A 40 2.72 -13.18 -41.02
CA SER A 40 2.23 -14.53 -40.77
C SER A 40 2.99 -15.50 -41.67
N GLU A 41 3.66 -16.48 -41.08
CA GLU A 41 3.92 -17.75 -41.74
C GLU A 41 3.11 -18.83 -41.04
N SER A 42 2.14 -19.35 -41.80
CA SER A 42 1.44 -20.60 -41.57
C SER A 42 2.43 -21.76 -41.67
N ALA A 43 2.42 -22.67 -40.71
CA ALA A 43 2.58 -24.09 -40.99
C ALA A 43 2.13 -24.97 -39.80
N SER A 44 1.19 -25.84 -40.12
CA SER A 44 1.05 -27.18 -39.56
C SER A 44 0.44 -27.32 -38.16
N SER A 45 -0.89 -27.33 -38.19
CA SER A 45 -1.73 -28.12 -37.29
C SER A 45 -1.27 -29.58 -37.25
N LEU A 46 -0.94 -30.07 -36.04
CA LEU A 46 -0.99 -31.48 -35.71
C LEU A 46 -2.11 -31.70 -34.68
N PRO A 47 -3.07 -32.59 -34.94
CA PRO A 47 -4.16 -32.87 -34.03
C PRO A 47 -3.68 -33.83 -32.94
N LEU A 48 -3.35 -33.32 -31.75
CA LEU A 48 -3.22 -34.19 -30.58
C LEU A 48 -4.61 -34.46 -29.99
N SER A 49 -5.12 -35.59 -30.44
CA SER A 49 -6.28 -36.33 -29.98
C SER A 49 -6.46 -36.28 -28.46
N ARG A 50 -7.61 -35.71 -28.05
CA ARG A 50 -8.26 -35.97 -26.76
C ARG A 50 -8.78 -37.41 -26.77
N SER A 51 -7.90 -38.38 -26.57
CA SER A 51 -8.28 -39.77 -26.37
C SER A 51 -7.83 -40.25 -24.99
N LYS A 52 -8.83 -40.33 -24.10
CA LYS A 52 -9.05 -41.41 -23.13
C LYS A 52 -7.79 -41.98 -22.48
N PHE A 53 -7.47 -41.52 -21.28
CA PHE A 53 -6.71 -42.33 -20.33
C PHE A 53 -7.59 -42.63 -19.12
N LEU A 54 -8.52 -43.57 -19.34
CA LEU A 54 -9.25 -44.26 -18.29
C LEU A 54 -8.49 -45.56 -17.98
N GLN A 55 -8.34 -45.82 -16.68
CA GLN A 55 -8.22 -47.15 -16.06
C GLN A 55 -6.87 -47.87 -16.19
N SER A 56 -6.07 -47.71 -15.13
CA SER A 56 -5.44 -48.87 -14.49
C SER A 56 -5.74 -48.80 -12.99
N ALA A 57 -6.76 -49.57 -12.58
CA ALA A 57 -7.04 -49.88 -11.20
C ALA A 57 -6.00 -50.91 -10.72
N SER A 58 -5.11 -50.51 -9.82
CA SER A 58 -4.31 -51.43 -9.04
C SER A 58 -4.79 -51.39 -7.60
N LEU A 59 -5.54 -52.44 -7.24
CA LEU A 59 -5.91 -52.79 -5.87
C LEU A 59 -4.64 -52.97 -5.04
N VAL A 60 -4.37 -52.03 -4.12
CA VAL A 60 -3.43 -52.24 -3.02
C VAL A 60 -4.09 -51.78 -1.72
N ALA A 61 -4.39 -52.79 -0.91
CA ALA A 61 -4.48 -52.84 0.55
C ALA A 61 -5.16 -51.68 1.30
N PHE A 62 -6.33 -52.01 1.87
CA PHE A 62 -6.86 -51.43 3.09
C PHE A 62 -5.79 -51.35 4.19
N GLY A 63 -5.60 -50.17 4.78
CA GLY A 63 -4.76 -50.01 5.97
C GLY A 63 -4.68 -48.56 6.40
N LEU A 64 -5.43 -48.22 7.46
CA LEU A 64 -5.56 -46.91 8.11
C LEU A 64 -6.36 -45.87 7.34
N ALA A 65 -7.68 -45.91 7.56
CA ALA A 65 -8.53 -44.74 7.47
C ALA A 65 -7.92 -43.65 8.37
N GLY A 66 -7.18 -42.72 7.76
CA GLY A 66 -6.86 -41.45 8.38
C GLY A 66 -8.18 -40.79 8.70
N LEU A 67 -8.50 -40.68 9.99
CA LEU A 67 -9.62 -39.88 10.45
C LEU A 67 -9.50 -38.51 9.76
N PRO A 68 -10.58 -37.96 9.18
CA PRO A 68 -10.54 -36.60 8.66
C PRO A 68 -10.07 -35.72 9.81
N SER A 69 -8.88 -35.14 9.68
CA SER A 69 -8.40 -34.13 10.63
C SER A 69 -9.47 -33.08 10.72
N ASN A 70 -10.03 -32.89 11.92
CA ASN A 70 -10.99 -31.84 12.18
C ASN A 70 -10.37 -30.53 11.69
N SER A 71 -10.96 -29.95 10.64
CA SER A 71 -10.63 -28.62 10.18
C SER A 71 -10.82 -27.69 11.37
N VAL A 72 -9.74 -27.13 11.91
CA VAL A 72 -9.86 -25.98 12.81
C VAL A 72 -10.57 -24.91 12.00
N ALA A 73 -11.79 -24.57 12.41
CA ALA A 73 -12.51 -23.44 11.84
C ALA A 73 -11.55 -22.26 11.85
N ALA A 74 -11.30 -21.66 10.69
CA ALA A 74 -10.39 -20.54 10.57
C ALA A 74 -10.87 -19.48 11.57
N GLY A 75 -10.10 -19.27 12.64
CA GLY A 75 -10.47 -18.31 13.67
C GLY A 75 -10.61 -16.92 13.06
N GLY A 76 -11.45 -16.10 13.67
CA GLY A 76 -11.46 -14.66 13.41
C GLY A 76 -10.12 -14.01 13.79
N VAL A 77 -10.09 -12.68 13.76
CA VAL A 77 -8.93 -11.89 14.21
C VAL A 77 -8.67 -12.20 15.70
N THR A 78 -7.44 -12.57 16.05
CA THR A 78 -7.08 -12.91 17.44
C THR A 78 -6.74 -11.67 18.28
N SER A 79 -6.62 -11.82 19.61
CA SER A 79 -6.13 -10.76 20.50
C SER A 79 -4.76 -10.22 20.08
N GLU A 80 -3.86 -11.11 19.65
CA GLU A 80 -2.51 -10.75 19.22
C GLU A 80 -2.55 -9.97 17.91
N ASP A 81 -3.44 -10.34 17.00
CA ASP A 81 -3.68 -9.61 15.75
C ASP A 81 -4.18 -8.18 16.04
N ILE A 82 -5.11 -8.01 16.99
CA ILE A 82 -5.62 -6.70 17.41
C ILE A 82 -4.48 -5.84 18.00
N VAL A 83 -3.66 -6.40 18.88
CA VAL A 83 -2.50 -5.69 19.46
C VAL A 83 -1.53 -5.25 18.35
N ARG A 84 -1.29 -6.11 17.36
CA ARG A 84 -0.43 -5.79 16.20
C ARG A 84 -1.01 -4.66 15.36
N LEU A 85 -2.31 -4.68 15.08
CA LEU A 85 -3.00 -3.62 14.33
C LEU A 85 -2.92 -2.27 15.06
N LYS A 86 -3.21 -2.25 16.37
CA LYS A 86 -3.11 -1.02 17.19
C LYS A 86 -1.68 -0.49 17.22
N LYS A 87 -0.69 -1.36 17.45
CA LYS A 87 0.73 -0.99 17.47
C LYS A 87 1.20 -0.48 16.09
N GLY A 88 0.76 -1.12 15.02
CA GLY A 88 1.04 -0.73 13.65
C GLY A 88 0.47 0.64 13.31
N LYS A 89 -0.82 0.87 13.59
CA LYS A 89 -1.48 2.16 13.43
C LYS A 89 -0.76 3.26 14.21
N ALA A 90 -0.45 3.02 15.49
CA ALA A 90 0.28 3.98 16.31
C ALA A 90 1.68 4.30 15.73
N GLY A 91 2.33 3.30 15.14
CA GLY A 91 3.59 3.48 14.42
C GLY A 91 3.44 4.36 13.18
N ILE A 92 2.42 4.13 12.35
CA ILE A 92 2.11 4.99 11.18
C ILE A 92 1.78 6.42 11.63
N ASP A 93 0.95 6.58 12.67
CA ASP A 93 0.63 7.88 13.25
C ASP A 93 1.90 8.62 13.69
N TYR A 94 2.79 7.92 14.41
CA TYR A 94 4.09 8.47 14.83
C TYR A 94 4.96 8.88 13.65
N LEU A 95 5.09 8.04 12.62
CA LEU A 95 5.85 8.36 11.40
C LEU A 95 5.30 9.63 10.73
N LEU A 96 3.99 9.74 10.57
CA LEU A 96 3.37 10.89 9.91
C LEU A 96 3.52 12.18 10.72
N THR A 97 3.43 12.10 12.05
CA THR A 97 3.64 13.25 12.94
C THR A 97 5.10 13.69 12.98
N ASN A 98 6.04 12.75 12.90
CA ASN A 98 7.48 13.01 13.02
C ASN A 98 8.21 12.83 11.68
N TRP A 99 7.51 13.07 10.56
CA TRP A 99 7.96 12.69 9.23
C TRP A 99 9.37 13.20 8.93
N ASP A 100 9.61 14.50 9.11
CA ASP A 100 10.91 15.10 8.80
C ASP A 100 12.02 14.59 9.71
N THR A 101 11.73 14.33 10.99
CA THR A 101 12.71 13.82 11.94
C THR A 101 13.09 12.38 11.63
N GLU A 102 12.10 11.52 11.38
CA GLU A 102 12.35 10.11 11.09
C GLU A 102 13.01 9.92 9.72
N THR A 103 12.60 10.70 8.71
CA THR A 103 13.09 10.58 7.33
C THR A 103 14.33 11.44 7.04
N THR A 104 15.03 11.91 8.06
CA THR A 104 16.25 12.70 7.90
C THR A 104 17.37 12.15 8.79
N THR A 105 18.47 11.75 8.16
CA THR A 105 19.69 11.30 8.86
C THR A 105 20.80 12.31 8.64
N CYS A 106 21.23 12.97 9.72
CA CYS A 106 22.34 13.92 9.72
C CYS A 106 23.62 13.23 10.20
N ARG A 107 24.77 13.63 9.65
CA ARG A 107 26.07 13.15 10.16
C ARG A 107 26.43 13.88 11.46
N GLU A 108 26.99 13.15 12.43
CA GLU A 108 27.30 13.63 13.79
C GLU A 108 28.23 14.87 13.84
N ASN A 109 28.96 15.16 12.77
CA ASN A 109 29.92 16.27 12.69
C ASN A 109 29.38 17.53 11.99
N GLY A 110 28.07 17.80 12.06
CA GLY A 110 27.46 18.95 11.37
C GLY A 110 27.50 18.84 9.84
N GLY A 111 27.62 17.62 9.33
CA GLY A 111 27.58 17.36 7.90
C GLY A 111 26.18 17.47 7.32
N GLU A 112 26.10 17.47 6.00
CA GLU A 112 24.84 17.55 5.27
C GLU A 112 23.87 16.41 5.67
N CYS A 113 22.64 16.78 6.01
CA CYS A 113 21.57 15.84 6.29
C CYS A 113 21.07 15.21 5.00
N LYS A 114 20.91 13.88 5.01
CA LYS A 114 20.33 13.12 3.90
C LYS A 114 18.93 12.67 4.26
N ARG A 115 18.06 12.62 3.26
CA ARG A 115 16.72 12.04 3.39
C ARG A 115 16.83 10.50 3.38
N ASP A 116 16.09 9.87 4.27
CA ASP A 116 16.05 8.41 4.44
C ASP A 116 14.61 7.91 4.37
N ALA A 117 14.38 6.94 3.50
CA ALA A 117 13.07 6.33 3.28
C ALA A 117 12.89 4.98 4.01
N GLU A 118 13.93 4.47 4.69
CA GLU A 118 13.83 3.25 5.50
C GLU A 118 12.75 3.29 6.60
N PRO A 119 12.50 4.43 7.29
CA PRO A 119 11.41 4.52 8.26
C PRO A 119 10.04 4.17 7.65
N VAL A 120 9.78 4.55 6.40
CA VAL A 120 8.53 4.20 5.70
C VAL A 120 8.35 2.69 5.67
N ARG A 121 9.37 1.97 5.19
CA ARG A 121 9.33 0.51 5.08
C ARG A 121 9.19 -0.17 6.44
N LYS A 122 9.84 0.37 7.47
CA LYS A 122 9.73 -0.13 8.86
C LYS A 122 8.32 0.01 9.41
N TYR A 123 7.74 1.21 9.38
CA TYR A 123 6.43 1.46 9.98
C TYR A 123 5.28 0.84 9.19
N MET A 124 5.45 0.65 7.88
CA MET A 124 4.48 -0.06 7.03
C MET A 124 4.61 -1.58 7.12
N GLY A 125 5.56 -2.12 7.89
CA GLY A 125 5.72 -3.59 8.05
C GLY A 125 6.35 -4.30 6.85
N LEU A 126 7.13 -3.56 6.06
CA LEU A 126 7.76 -4.02 4.82
C LEU A 126 9.27 -4.27 4.97
N ARG A 127 9.84 -4.00 6.15
CA ARG A 127 11.28 -4.11 6.40
C ARG A 127 11.66 -5.43 7.08
N SER A 128 10.91 -5.86 8.09
CA SER A 128 11.23 -7.02 8.92
C SER A 128 9.99 -7.88 9.21
N THR A 129 10.23 -9.18 9.43
CA THR A 129 9.19 -10.13 9.89
C THR A 129 8.66 -9.84 11.29
N THR A 130 9.38 -9.02 12.06
CA THR A 130 9.04 -8.61 13.43
C THR A 130 8.28 -7.30 13.47
N ASP A 131 8.11 -6.61 12.34
CA ASP A 131 7.39 -5.34 12.31
C ASP A 131 5.89 -5.60 12.54
N PRO A 132 5.16 -4.73 13.27
CA PRO A 132 3.78 -5.00 13.67
C PRO A 132 2.86 -5.35 12.49
N LEU A 133 3.00 -4.63 11.38
CA LEU A 133 2.20 -4.79 10.16
C LEU A 133 2.77 -5.79 9.15
N PHE A 134 3.78 -6.58 9.53
CA PHE A 134 4.31 -7.63 8.65
C PHE A 134 3.22 -8.64 8.25
N GLN A 135 3.00 -8.83 6.95
CA GLN A 135 1.96 -9.71 6.42
C GLN A 135 0.56 -9.41 6.98
N ILE A 136 0.23 -8.14 7.20
CA ILE A 136 -1.06 -7.74 7.78
C ILE A 136 -2.26 -8.13 6.91
N GLU A 137 -2.07 -8.35 5.61
CA GLU A 137 -3.09 -8.90 4.72
C GLU A 137 -3.62 -10.26 5.21
N LYS A 138 -2.80 -11.05 5.88
CA LYS A 138 -3.25 -12.32 6.50
C LYS A 138 -4.19 -12.08 7.67
N VAL A 139 -4.04 -10.97 8.39
CA VAL A 139 -4.96 -10.57 9.44
C VAL A 139 -6.28 -10.10 8.84
N PHE A 140 -6.24 -9.28 7.79
CA PHE A 140 -7.45 -8.83 7.09
C PHE A 140 -8.23 -9.99 6.47
N ALA A 141 -7.55 -11.01 5.96
CA ALA A 141 -8.19 -12.21 5.43
C ALA A 141 -8.91 -13.05 6.50
N LYS A 142 -8.58 -12.91 7.79
CA LYS A 142 -9.30 -13.55 8.90
C LYS A 142 -10.59 -12.80 9.26
N ALA A 143 -10.70 -11.53 8.89
CA ALA A 143 -11.87 -10.71 9.21
C ALA A 143 -13.16 -11.22 8.57
N LYS A 144 -13.07 -11.96 7.45
CA LYS A 144 -14.22 -12.67 6.86
C LYS A 144 -14.89 -13.70 7.80
N ASN A 145 -14.18 -14.12 8.84
CA ASN A 145 -14.69 -15.04 9.87
C ASN A 145 -15.24 -14.27 11.09
N MET A 146 -15.25 -12.94 11.05
CA MET A 146 -15.91 -12.08 12.03
C MET A 146 -17.32 -11.73 11.57
N ASP A 147 -18.16 -11.34 12.53
CA ASP A 147 -19.50 -10.85 12.27
C ASP A 147 -19.45 -9.38 11.82
N ILE A 148 -19.08 -9.16 10.56
CA ILE A 148 -19.09 -7.84 9.93
C ILE A 148 -20.51 -7.55 9.46
N ASP A 149 -21.01 -6.36 9.80
CA ASP A 149 -22.27 -5.85 9.29
C ASP A 149 -22.32 -5.95 7.74
N PRO A 150 -23.29 -6.65 7.14
CA PRO A 150 -23.43 -6.76 5.69
C PRO A 150 -23.42 -5.42 4.97
N ASP A 151 -23.94 -4.36 5.59
CA ASP A 151 -23.98 -3.02 5.00
C ASP A 151 -22.60 -2.32 5.01
N GLN A 152 -21.66 -2.78 5.83
CA GLN A 152 -20.27 -2.29 5.88
C GLN A 152 -19.28 -3.20 5.14
N LEU A 153 -19.72 -4.37 4.69
CA LEU A 153 -18.84 -5.39 4.11
C LEU A 153 -18.13 -4.90 2.84
N GLU A 154 -18.85 -4.23 1.94
CA GLU A 154 -18.28 -3.65 0.72
C GLU A 154 -17.21 -2.60 1.06
N ARG A 155 -17.52 -1.69 2.00
CA ARG A 155 -16.61 -0.66 2.47
C ARG A 155 -15.35 -1.24 3.13
N TYR A 156 -15.48 -2.37 3.83
CA TYR A 156 -14.33 -3.07 4.40
C TYR A 156 -13.39 -3.59 3.30
N TYR A 157 -13.95 -4.24 2.27
CA TYR A 157 -13.14 -4.78 1.17
C TYR A 157 -12.50 -3.68 0.32
N GLU A 158 -13.23 -2.60 0.02
CA GLU A 158 -12.68 -1.42 -0.68
C GLU A 158 -11.51 -0.82 0.12
N ALA A 159 -11.68 -0.61 1.42
CA ALA A 159 -10.61 -0.10 2.28
C ALA A 159 -9.40 -1.06 2.34
N MET A 160 -9.62 -2.37 2.33
CA MET A 160 -8.55 -3.37 2.31
C MET A 160 -7.77 -3.34 0.98
N GLU A 161 -8.46 -3.23 -0.15
CA GLU A 161 -7.84 -3.12 -1.47
C GLU A 161 -7.05 -1.83 -1.61
N ASP A 162 -7.64 -0.69 -1.22
CA ASP A 162 -6.97 0.60 -1.23
C ASP A 162 -5.77 0.65 -0.28
N TYR A 163 -5.88 0.05 0.91
CA TYR A 163 -4.75 -0.09 1.83
C TYR A 163 -3.59 -0.83 1.17
N ASN A 164 -3.87 -1.97 0.52
CA ASN A 164 -2.84 -2.77 -0.15
C ASN A 164 -2.21 -2.03 -1.34
N ALA A 165 -3.02 -1.29 -2.11
CA ALA A 165 -2.52 -0.44 -3.18
C ALA A 165 -1.59 0.66 -2.64
N CYS A 166 -2.00 1.36 -1.59
CA CYS A 166 -1.21 2.41 -0.95
C CYS A 166 0.09 1.86 -0.32
N MET A 167 0.06 0.67 0.26
CA MET A 167 1.25 -0.03 0.76
C MET A 167 2.27 -0.32 -0.35
N ALA A 168 1.81 -0.87 -1.48
CA ALA A 168 2.69 -1.16 -2.61
C ALA A 168 3.29 0.11 -3.22
N MET A 169 2.47 1.17 -3.34
CA MET A 169 2.91 2.44 -3.92
C MET A 169 3.85 3.20 -2.98
N SER A 170 3.54 3.29 -1.68
CA SER A 170 4.44 3.92 -0.70
C SER A 170 5.81 3.25 -0.68
N ASN A 171 5.87 1.91 -0.74
CA ASN A 171 7.12 1.16 -0.83
C ASN A 171 7.90 1.46 -2.12
N SER A 172 7.19 1.50 -3.26
CA SER A 172 7.81 1.78 -4.55
C SER A 172 8.42 3.18 -4.57
N MET A 173 7.68 4.18 -4.09
CA MET A 173 8.15 5.56 -4.04
C MET A 173 9.28 5.76 -3.03
N ALA A 174 9.18 5.12 -1.85
CA ALA A 174 10.26 5.09 -0.86
C ALA A 174 11.54 4.50 -1.46
N PHE A 175 11.44 3.35 -2.15
CA PHE A 175 12.57 2.72 -2.82
C PHE A 175 13.17 3.61 -3.91
N ILE A 176 12.35 4.21 -4.78
CA ILE A 176 12.84 5.11 -5.83
C ILE A 176 13.56 6.33 -5.24
N SER A 177 13.04 6.90 -4.14
CA SER A 177 13.64 8.07 -3.49
C SER A 177 15.08 7.82 -3.04
N GLN A 178 15.44 6.58 -2.66
CA GLN A 178 16.80 6.23 -2.24
C GLN A 178 17.85 6.37 -3.36
N PHE A 179 17.42 6.35 -4.63
CA PHE A 179 18.29 6.49 -5.81
C PHE A 179 18.15 7.85 -6.49
N GLY A 180 17.25 8.72 -6.03
CA GLY A 180 16.95 10.00 -6.67
C GLY A 180 18.18 10.91 -6.84
N GLU A 181 19.14 10.84 -5.91
CA GLU A 181 20.38 11.65 -5.96
C GLU A 181 21.36 11.17 -7.05
N TYR A 182 21.34 9.89 -7.40
CA TYR A 182 22.36 9.25 -8.24
C TYR A 182 21.95 9.07 -9.70
N ASN A 183 20.68 9.30 -10.04
CA ASN A 183 20.17 9.15 -11.39
C ASN A 183 20.54 10.34 -12.30
N PRO A 184 20.73 10.13 -13.62
CA PRO A 184 20.93 11.23 -14.56
C PRO A 184 19.77 12.24 -14.51
N GLY A 185 20.07 13.51 -14.24
CA GLY A 185 19.05 14.54 -14.02
C GLY A 185 18.37 14.50 -12.64
N GLY A 186 18.87 13.66 -11.73
CA GLY A 186 18.42 13.56 -10.35
C GLY A 186 18.96 14.67 -9.44
N GLY A 187 18.80 14.46 -8.14
CA GLY A 187 19.22 15.39 -7.10
C GLY A 187 18.37 15.28 -5.85
N LYS A 188 18.65 16.11 -4.85
CA LYS A 188 17.92 16.13 -3.57
C LYS A 188 16.43 16.43 -3.75
N ASP A 189 16.08 17.23 -4.75
CA ASP A 189 14.69 17.57 -5.05
C ASP A 189 13.92 16.35 -5.59
N GLU A 190 14.56 15.49 -6.40
CA GLU A 190 13.96 14.23 -6.85
C GLU A 190 13.82 13.23 -5.70
N VAL A 191 14.82 13.14 -4.81
CA VAL A 191 14.68 12.35 -3.56
C VAL A 191 13.46 12.81 -2.78
N LEU A 192 13.34 14.12 -2.55
CA LEU A 192 12.25 14.71 -1.77
C LEU A 192 10.89 14.48 -2.44
N LYS A 193 10.80 14.68 -3.76
CA LYS A 193 9.57 14.44 -4.53
C LYS A 193 9.04 13.01 -4.37
N TYR A 194 9.89 12.00 -4.54
CA TYR A 194 9.45 10.60 -4.38
C TYR A 194 9.16 10.27 -2.92
N LEU A 195 9.89 10.87 -1.97
CA LEU A 195 9.63 10.67 -0.55
C LEU A 195 8.30 11.31 -0.12
N ASP A 196 7.95 12.49 -0.63
CA ASP A 196 6.68 13.16 -0.38
C ASP A 196 5.50 12.43 -1.05
N GLU A 197 5.71 11.86 -2.24
CA GLU A 197 4.72 10.95 -2.83
C GLU A 197 4.53 9.72 -1.93
N SER A 198 5.61 9.13 -1.42
CA SER A 198 5.53 8.04 -0.45
C SER A 198 4.74 8.43 0.80
N LYS A 199 4.95 9.64 1.34
CA LYS A 199 4.18 10.21 2.46
C LYS A 199 2.69 10.25 2.18
N THR A 200 2.31 10.71 1.00
CA THR A 200 0.92 10.79 0.56
C THR A 200 0.27 9.41 0.58
N GLN A 201 0.97 8.40 0.07
CA GLN A 201 0.50 7.02 0.07
C GLN A 201 0.42 6.43 1.50
N VAL A 202 1.36 6.77 2.39
CA VAL A 202 1.30 6.37 3.82
C VAL A 202 0.07 7.00 4.52
N LEU A 203 -0.26 8.25 4.23
CA LEU A 203 -1.45 8.91 4.77
C LEU A 203 -2.74 8.23 4.30
N LEU A 204 -2.83 7.87 3.03
CA LEU A 204 -3.98 7.12 2.48
C LEU A 204 -4.07 5.72 3.10
N ALA A 205 -2.95 5.01 3.24
CA ALA A 205 -2.90 3.74 3.95
C ALA A 205 -3.39 3.87 5.41
N GLN A 206 -2.95 4.91 6.14
CA GLN A 206 -3.42 5.19 7.51
C GLN A 206 -4.95 5.37 7.56
N LYS A 207 -5.50 6.14 6.61
CA LYS A 207 -6.95 6.37 6.52
C LYS A 207 -7.70 5.06 6.32
N ASN A 208 -7.26 4.21 5.38
CA ASN A 208 -7.91 2.94 5.09
C ASN A 208 -7.76 1.93 6.24
N LEU A 209 -6.61 1.93 6.91
CA LEU A 209 -6.41 1.14 8.13
C LEU A 209 -7.38 1.54 9.24
N LYS A 210 -7.61 2.85 9.43
CA LYS A 210 -8.63 3.35 10.38
C LYS A 210 -10.03 2.87 10.01
N ILE A 211 -10.43 2.97 8.75
CA ILE A 211 -11.74 2.49 8.29
C ILE A 211 -11.91 0.99 8.60
N MET A 212 -10.92 0.16 8.25
CA MET A 212 -10.97 -1.27 8.55
C MET A 212 -11.07 -1.53 10.05
N MET A 213 -10.26 -0.86 10.88
CA MET A 213 -10.30 -1.02 12.35
C MET A 213 -11.64 -0.57 12.95
N GLY A 214 -12.24 0.49 12.43
CA GLY A 214 -13.56 0.99 12.84
C GLY A 214 -14.68 0.02 12.53
N ILE A 215 -14.71 -0.56 11.32
CA ILE A 215 -15.69 -1.57 10.93
C ILE A 215 -15.56 -2.83 11.80
N LEU A 216 -14.34 -3.20 12.17
CA LEU A 216 -14.08 -4.33 13.06
C LEU A 216 -14.33 -4.02 14.55
N GLY A 217 -14.57 -2.75 14.91
CA GLY A 217 -14.78 -2.34 16.30
C GLY A 217 -13.53 -2.44 17.19
N ILE A 218 -12.34 -2.29 16.62
CA ILE A 218 -11.05 -2.53 17.29
C ILE A 218 -10.14 -1.29 17.36
N GLU A 219 -10.70 -0.09 17.28
CA GLU A 219 -9.94 1.17 17.39
C GLU A 219 -9.28 1.35 18.77
#